data_AF-Q9X9U6-F1
#
_entry.id   AF-Q9X9U6-F1
#
_cell.length_a   1.000
_cell.length_b   1.000
_cell.length_c   1.000
_cell.angle_alpha   90.00
_cell.angle_beta   90.00
_cell.angle_gamma   90.00
#
_symmetry.space_group_name_H-M   'P 1'
#
loop_
_entity.id
_entity.type
_entity.pdbx_description
1 polymer ?
#
loop_
_entity_poly.entity_id
_entity_poly.type
_entity_poly.pdbx_seq_one_letter_code
_entity_poly.pdbx_strand_id
1 'polypeptide(L)'
;DPEATAPDDLWLTEVRARPGDGGTVADVVLTTHLAPLAEAVHTRYGVARGLLRGNAASALAGAGRELDRWARRHGRTDTAARARSLTAGLLAHPLLAGAGTLTGTSFRRRSCCLYYRVPGGGVCGDCCFPTPPEPTRSPRPPEPGSLPGPPEPGSLPRPPEPGGSPPPPRPPRSSPGARSG
;
A
#
# COMPACT_ATOMS: atom_id res chain seq x y z
N ASP A 1 22.21 18.20 -9.51
CA ASP A 1 22.94 17.91 -8.27
C ASP A 1 22.09 16.94 -7.44
N PRO A 2 22.55 15.71 -7.15
CA PRO A 2 21.80 14.75 -6.33
C PRO A 2 21.63 15.18 -4.86
N GLU A 3 22.38 16.18 -4.39
CA GLU A 3 22.28 16.74 -3.04
C GLU A 3 21.35 17.98 -2.96
N ALA A 4 20.78 18.41 -4.09
CA ALA A 4 19.84 19.53 -4.11
C ALA A 4 18.54 19.14 -3.35
N THR A 5 18.21 19.91 -2.32
CA THR A 5 17.05 19.66 -1.43
C THR A 5 15.71 20.10 -2.02
N ALA A 6 15.73 20.87 -3.12
CA ALA A 6 14.57 21.21 -3.91
C ALA A 6 14.96 21.25 -5.39
N PRO A 7 14.08 20.85 -6.32
CA PRO A 7 14.34 21.00 -7.73
C PRO A 7 14.08 22.46 -8.11
N ASP A 8 15.09 23.31 -7.97
CA ASP A 8 15.05 24.69 -8.49
C ASP A 8 14.80 24.73 -10.02
N ASP A 9 14.90 23.56 -10.68
CA ASP A 9 14.71 23.34 -12.12
C ASP A 9 13.29 22.93 -12.53
N LEU A 10 12.31 22.78 -11.63
CA LEU A 10 10.91 22.54 -12.00
C LEU A 10 10.17 23.84 -12.32
N TRP A 11 10.71 24.62 -13.26
CA TRP A 11 9.99 25.75 -13.85
C TRP A 11 9.15 25.29 -15.03
N LEU A 12 7.85 25.58 -14.95
CA LEU A 12 6.98 25.46 -16.11
C LEU A 12 7.30 26.61 -17.06
N THR A 13 7.84 26.29 -18.24
CA THR A 13 8.11 27.27 -19.30
C THR A 13 6.84 27.92 -19.83
N GLU A 14 5.70 27.26 -19.67
CA GLU A 14 4.38 27.77 -20.00
C GLU A 14 3.31 27.19 -19.07
N VAL A 15 2.35 28.03 -18.67
CA VAL A 15 1.18 27.62 -17.88
C VAL A 15 -0.07 27.77 -18.75
N ARG A 16 -0.69 26.64 -19.09
CA ARG A 16 -1.98 26.62 -19.80
C ARG A 16 -3.09 26.19 -18.86
N ALA A 17 -4.06 27.07 -18.65
CA ALA A 17 -5.23 26.75 -17.84
C ALA A 17 -6.02 25.60 -18.51
N ARG A 18 -6.41 24.61 -17.70
CA ARG A 18 -7.34 23.56 -18.09
C ARG A 18 -8.53 23.54 -17.14
N PRO A 19 -9.67 22.97 -17.54
CA PRO A 19 -10.78 22.74 -16.63
C PRO A 19 -10.33 21.99 -15.36
N GLY A 20 -10.76 22.50 -14.20
CA GLY A 20 -10.43 21.92 -12.90
C GLY A 20 -11.48 20.94 -12.40
N ASP A 21 -12.05 20.13 -13.29
CA ASP A 21 -13.02 19.08 -12.97
C ASP A 21 -12.34 17.71 -12.82
N GLY A 22 -13.06 16.75 -12.23
CA GLY A 22 -12.52 15.42 -11.91
C GLY A 22 -12.10 14.62 -13.14
N GLY A 23 -12.81 14.75 -14.27
CA GLY A 23 -12.46 14.05 -15.50
C GLY A 23 -11.14 14.57 -16.05
N THR A 24 -11.03 15.89 -16.20
CA THR A 24 -9.79 16.51 -16.70
C THR A 24 -8.58 16.19 -15.82
N VAL A 25 -8.72 16.22 -14.49
CA VAL A 25 -7.63 15.87 -13.58
C VAL A 25 -7.28 14.39 -13.66
N ALA A 26 -8.28 13.50 -13.77
CA ALA A 26 -8.03 12.07 -13.93
C ALA A 26 -7.26 11.76 -15.23
N ASP A 27 -7.69 12.35 -16.34
CA ASP A 27 -7.07 12.12 -17.65
C ASP A 27 -5.63 12.61 -17.69
N VAL A 28 -5.38 13.84 -17.20
CA VAL A 28 -4.04 14.43 -17.23
C VAL A 28 -3.15 13.77 -16.19
N VAL A 29 -3.56 13.73 -14.93
CA VAL A 29 -2.66 13.31 -13.85
C VAL A 29 -2.62 11.79 -13.75
N LEU A 30 -3.76 11.13 -13.64
CA LEU A 30 -3.78 9.68 -13.39
C LEU A 30 -3.43 8.89 -14.64
N THR A 31 -4.09 9.17 -15.76
CA THR A 31 -3.95 8.39 -16.99
C THR A 31 -2.70 8.77 -17.77
N THR A 32 -2.46 10.05 -18.02
CA THR A 32 -1.34 10.50 -18.87
C THR A 32 0.02 10.42 -18.16
N HIS A 33 0.06 10.73 -16.86
CA HIS A 33 1.33 10.81 -16.13
C HIS A 33 1.57 9.63 -15.17
N LEU A 34 0.66 9.42 -14.20
CA LEU A 34 0.93 8.49 -13.11
C LEU A 34 0.87 7.02 -13.54
N ALA A 35 -0.02 6.64 -14.46
CA ALA A 35 -0.10 5.25 -14.93
C ALA A 35 1.17 4.81 -15.69
N PRO A 36 1.68 5.57 -16.69
CA PRO A 36 2.95 5.24 -17.35
C PRO A 36 4.15 5.28 -16.40
N LEU A 37 4.21 6.27 -15.50
CA LEU A 37 5.27 6.36 -14.50
C LEU A 37 5.27 5.16 -13.56
N ALA A 38 4.09 4.75 -13.08
CA ALA A 38 3.98 3.61 -12.19
C ALA A 38 4.43 2.31 -12.87
N GLU A 39 4.10 2.14 -14.16
CA GLU A 39 4.57 0.99 -14.92
C GLU A 39 6.08 1.03 -15.11
N ALA A 40 6.66 2.16 -15.54
CA ALA A 40 8.10 2.29 -15.71
C ALA A 40 8.88 2.00 -14.41
N VAL A 41 8.41 2.53 -13.27
CA VAL A 41 9.01 2.30 -11.95
C VAL A 41 8.87 0.83 -11.53
N HIS A 42 7.71 0.22 -11.77
CA HIS A 42 7.50 -1.19 -11.47
C HIS A 42 8.42 -2.09 -12.31
N THR A 43 8.47 -1.89 -13.62
CA THR A 43 9.29 -2.69 -14.53
C THR A 43 10.78 -2.55 -14.24
N ARG A 44 11.25 -1.33 -13.93
CA ARG A 44 12.68 -1.07 -13.72
C ARG A 44 13.17 -1.47 -12.32
N TYR A 45 12.34 -1.29 -11.29
CA TYR A 45 12.79 -1.40 -9.89
C TYR A 45 11.99 -2.40 -9.05
N GLY A 46 10.98 -3.06 -9.63
CA GLY A 46 10.16 -4.06 -8.92
C GLY A 46 9.25 -3.49 -7.84
N VAL A 47 9.06 -2.17 -7.78
CA VAL A 47 8.17 -1.55 -6.78
C VAL A 47 6.73 -2.00 -7.04
N ALA A 48 6.06 -2.52 -6.02
CA ALA A 48 4.71 -3.05 -6.17
C ALA A 48 3.72 -1.98 -6.67
N ARG A 49 2.95 -2.28 -7.72
CA ARG A 49 1.93 -1.36 -8.26
C ARG A 49 0.95 -0.86 -7.19
N GLY A 50 0.56 -1.73 -6.25
CA GLY A 50 -0.30 -1.38 -5.12
C GLY A 50 0.31 -0.36 -4.14
N LEU A 51 1.65 -0.34 -3.99
CA LEU A 51 2.37 0.67 -3.23
C LEU A 51 2.33 2.01 -3.96
N LEU A 52 2.67 2.03 -5.25
CA LEU A 52 2.68 3.24 -6.09
C LEU A 52 1.29 3.90 -6.15
N ARG A 53 0.25 3.08 -6.37
CA ARG A 53 -1.15 3.52 -6.30
C ARG A 53 -1.52 4.08 -4.93
N GLY A 54 -1.07 3.44 -3.84
CA GLY A 54 -1.27 3.92 -2.48
C GLY A 54 -0.62 5.28 -2.25
N ASN A 55 0.62 5.47 -2.72
CA ASN A 55 1.33 6.74 -2.62
C ASN A 55 0.61 7.84 -3.41
N ALA A 56 0.16 7.56 -4.64
CA ALA A 56 -0.63 8.50 -5.43
C ALA A 56 -1.91 8.94 -4.72
N ALA A 57 -2.67 7.99 -4.15
CA ALA A 57 -3.88 8.29 -3.40
C ALA A 57 -3.61 9.12 -2.13
N SER A 58 -2.51 8.85 -1.42
CA SER A 58 -2.08 9.63 -0.24
C SER A 58 -1.63 11.04 -0.61
N ALA A 59 -0.92 11.21 -1.73
CA ALA A 59 -0.55 12.53 -2.25
C ALA A 59 -1.80 13.35 -2.63
N LEU A 60 -2.78 12.72 -3.31
CA LEU A 60 -4.06 13.35 -3.63
C LEU A 60 -4.82 13.80 -2.37
N ALA A 61 -4.92 12.92 -1.35
CA ALA A 61 -5.55 13.26 -0.09
C ALA A 61 -4.83 14.41 0.64
N GLY A 62 -3.48 14.41 0.62
CA GLY A 62 -2.66 15.50 1.12
C GLY A 62 -2.93 16.83 0.42
N ALA A 63 -2.94 16.84 -0.92
CA ALA A 63 -3.26 18.03 -1.70
C ALA A 63 -4.67 18.55 -1.41
N GLY A 64 -5.67 17.66 -1.37
CA GLY A 64 -7.04 18.01 -1.02
C GLY A 64 -7.15 18.64 0.38
N ARG A 65 -6.42 18.10 1.36
CA ARG A 65 -6.33 18.68 2.71
C ARG A 65 -5.76 20.08 2.73
N GLU A 66 -4.67 20.32 2.00
CA GLU A 66 -4.06 21.65 1.95
C GLU A 66 -4.95 22.69 1.25
N LEU A 67 -5.60 22.29 0.16
CA LEU A 67 -6.57 23.14 -0.53
C LEU A 67 -7.77 23.47 0.36
N ASP A 68 -8.31 22.49 1.08
CA ASP A 68 -9.40 22.71 2.05
C ASP A 68 -8.97 23.67 3.17
N ARG A 69 -7.81 23.43 3.79
CA ARG A 69 -7.25 24.29 4.84
C ARG A 69 -7.02 25.71 4.35
N TRP A 70 -6.37 25.86 3.20
CA TRP A 70 -6.10 27.16 2.61
C TRP A 70 -7.41 27.90 2.32
N ALA A 71 -8.38 27.25 1.68
CA ALA A 71 -9.65 27.86 1.33
C ALA A 71 -10.42 28.34 2.57
N ARG A 72 -10.46 27.53 3.65
CA ARG A 72 -11.10 27.91 4.92
C ARG A 72 -10.43 29.11 5.58
N ARG A 73 -9.09 29.15 5.62
CA ARG A 73 -8.33 30.29 6.17
C ARG A 73 -8.64 31.61 5.46
N HIS A 74 -9.07 31.56 4.20
CA HIS A 74 -9.41 32.73 3.39
C HIS A 74 -10.93 32.95 3.26
N GLY A 75 -11.75 32.30 4.10
CA GLY A 75 -13.21 32.45 4.05
C GLY A 75 -13.88 31.88 2.79
N ARG A 76 -13.18 31.04 2.02
CA ARG A 76 -13.66 30.49 0.74
C ARG A 76 -14.32 29.13 0.94
N THR A 77 -15.46 29.09 1.64
CA THR A 77 -16.17 27.86 2.00
C THR A 77 -16.54 26.98 0.80
N ASP A 78 -16.95 27.59 -0.31
CA ASP A 78 -17.31 26.85 -1.54
C ASP A 78 -16.10 26.19 -2.20
N THR A 79 -14.94 26.86 -2.15
CA THR A 79 -13.68 26.29 -2.65
C THR A 79 -13.24 25.11 -1.79
N ALA A 80 -13.41 25.22 -0.46
CA ALA A 80 -13.15 24.11 0.45
C ALA A 80 -14.08 22.91 0.15
N ALA A 81 -15.38 23.17 -0.04
CA ALA A 81 -16.35 22.13 -0.42
C ALA A 81 -15.98 21.47 -1.75
N ARG A 82 -15.64 22.27 -2.77
CA ARG A 82 -15.20 21.76 -4.07
C ARG A 82 -13.93 20.92 -3.97
N ALA A 83 -12.93 21.34 -3.20
CA ALA A 83 -11.70 20.57 -2.99
C ALA A 83 -12.00 19.19 -2.36
N ARG A 84 -12.88 19.14 -1.35
CA ARG A 84 -13.30 17.88 -0.73
C ARG A 84 -14.03 16.97 -1.74
N SER A 85 -15.00 17.51 -2.47
CA SER A 85 -15.75 16.74 -3.46
C SER A 85 -14.87 16.21 -4.60
N LEU A 86 -13.94 17.04 -5.10
CA LEU A 86 -13.00 16.64 -6.15
C LEU A 86 -12.04 15.54 -5.65
N THR A 87 -11.51 15.69 -4.44
CA THR A 87 -10.63 14.69 -3.82
C THR A 87 -11.34 13.35 -3.65
N ALA A 88 -12.57 13.36 -3.11
CA ALA A 88 -13.37 12.16 -2.94
C ALA A 88 -13.71 11.49 -4.29
N GLY A 89 -14.10 12.28 -5.29
CA GLY A 89 -14.39 11.77 -6.64
C GLY A 89 -13.17 11.13 -7.31
N LEU A 90 -12.00 11.76 -7.22
CA LEU A 90 -10.76 11.21 -7.77
C LEU A 90 -10.29 9.96 -7.02
N LEU A 91 -10.49 9.87 -5.70
CA LEU A 91 -10.19 8.66 -4.94
C LEU A 91 -11.13 7.49 -5.28
N ALA A 92 -12.34 7.78 -5.77
CA ALA A 92 -13.28 6.79 -6.29
C ALA A 92 -12.96 6.34 -7.73
N HIS A 93 -12.07 7.05 -8.43
CA HIS A 93 -11.66 6.68 -9.79
C HIS A 93 -11.06 5.26 -9.83
N PRO A 94 -11.33 4.43 -10.86
CA PRO A 94 -10.87 3.04 -10.91
C PRO A 94 -9.36 2.82 -10.68
N LEU A 95 -8.53 3.76 -11.14
CA LEU A 95 -7.07 3.72 -10.93
C LEU A 95 -6.65 3.86 -9.46
N LEU A 96 -7.48 4.49 -8.61
CA LEU A 96 -7.20 4.75 -7.20
C LEU A 96 -8.14 3.99 -6.25
N ALA A 97 -9.23 3.42 -6.77
CA ALA A 97 -10.24 2.72 -6.00
C ALA A 97 -9.62 1.62 -5.11
N GLY A 98 -9.92 1.69 -3.82
CA GLY A 98 -9.37 0.75 -2.83
C GLY A 98 -7.89 0.96 -2.51
N ALA A 99 -7.29 2.11 -2.81
CA ALA A 99 -5.94 2.45 -2.33
C ALA A 99 -5.91 2.78 -0.83
N GLY A 100 -7.04 3.21 -0.26
CA GLY A 100 -7.20 3.57 1.14
C GLY A 100 -8.63 4.01 1.45
N THR A 101 -8.80 4.54 2.65
CA THR A 101 -10.08 5.05 3.16
C THR A 101 -9.95 6.52 3.50
N LEU A 102 -10.85 7.35 2.96
CA LEU A 102 -10.98 8.75 3.31
C LEU A 102 -12.07 8.91 4.38
N THR A 103 -11.74 9.53 5.50
CA THR A 103 -12.67 9.86 6.59
C THR A 103 -12.58 11.35 6.88
N GLY A 104 -13.59 12.11 6.45
CA GLY A 104 -13.51 13.57 6.45
C GLY A 104 -12.37 14.04 5.54
N THR A 105 -11.36 14.66 6.13
CA THR A 105 -10.14 15.08 5.41
C THR A 105 -8.95 14.14 5.66
N SER A 106 -9.07 13.21 6.62
CA SER A 106 -8.03 12.23 6.95
C SER A 106 -8.06 11.04 5.99
N PHE A 107 -6.90 10.54 5.60
CA PHE A 107 -6.78 9.39 4.71
C PHE A 107 -5.89 8.32 5.31
N ARG A 108 -6.27 7.06 5.15
CA ARG A 108 -5.47 5.91 5.61
C ARG A 108 -5.27 4.95 4.46
N ARG A 109 -4.02 4.70 4.09
CA ARG A 109 -3.70 3.75 3.03
C ARG A 109 -3.99 2.31 3.44
N ARG A 110 -4.24 1.47 2.43
CA ARG A 110 -4.23 0.00 2.54
C ARG A 110 -2.85 -0.61 2.32
N SER A 111 -1.91 0.14 1.74
CA SER A 111 -0.53 -0.30 1.48
C SER A 111 0.49 0.48 2.32
N CYS A 112 1.61 -0.19 2.64
CA CYS A 112 2.73 0.45 3.29
C CYS A 112 3.58 1.20 2.25
N CYS A 113 3.83 2.50 2.48
CA CYS A 113 4.68 3.32 1.61
C CYS A 113 6.18 3.07 1.81
N LEU A 114 6.57 2.28 2.81
CA LEU A 114 7.95 1.99 3.19
C LEU A 114 8.80 3.19 3.61
N TYR A 115 8.19 4.36 3.86
CA TYR A 115 8.91 5.56 4.32
C TYR A 115 9.73 5.31 5.59
N TYR A 116 9.27 4.42 6.47
CA TYR A 116 9.99 4.02 7.68
C TYR A 116 11.36 3.39 7.43
N ARG A 117 11.66 2.97 6.19
CA ARG A 117 12.96 2.39 5.81
C ARG A 117 13.99 3.45 5.42
N VAL A 118 13.56 4.69 5.19
CA VAL A 118 14.47 5.80 4.90
C VAL A 118 15.21 6.15 6.20
N PRO A 119 16.53 6.39 6.20
CA PRO A 119 17.26 6.85 7.39
C PRO A 119 16.61 8.10 7.99
N GLY A 120 16.34 8.08 9.30
CA GLY A 120 15.60 9.15 9.99
C GLY A 120 14.09 9.18 9.69
N GLY A 121 13.58 8.25 8.89
CA GLY A 121 12.18 8.10 8.55
C GLY A 121 11.36 7.43 9.65
N GLY A 122 10.12 7.87 9.82
CA GLY A 122 9.13 7.27 10.72
C GLY A 122 7.93 6.69 9.96
N VAL A 123 6.79 6.61 10.64
CA VAL A 123 5.51 6.41 9.93
C VAL A 123 5.07 7.72 9.30
N CYS A 124 4.62 7.68 8.05
CA CYS A 124 4.05 8.87 7.41
C CYS A 124 2.61 9.14 7.91
N GLY A 125 2.08 10.34 7.64
CA GLY A 125 0.74 10.74 8.09
C GLY A 125 -0.44 9.86 7.66
N ASP A 126 -0.35 9.19 6.49
CA ASP A 126 -1.43 8.31 5.99
C ASP A 126 -1.06 6.80 6.11
N CYS A 127 -0.18 6.44 7.06
CA CYS A 127 0.36 5.08 7.19
C CYS A 127 -0.71 4.02 7.49
N CYS A 128 -0.49 2.80 6.97
CA CYS A 128 -1.30 1.63 7.33
C CYS A 128 -0.90 0.99 8.66
N PHE A 129 0.20 1.45 9.28
CA PHE A 129 0.65 1.03 10.60
C PHE A 129 0.70 2.24 11.55
N PRO A 130 0.27 2.08 12.82
CA PRO A 130 0.35 3.14 13.81
C PRO A 130 1.79 3.44 14.26
N THR A 131 2.68 2.44 14.19
CA THR A 131 4.12 2.53 14.50
C THR A 131 4.92 1.78 13.43
N PRO A 132 6.24 2.03 13.28
CA PRO A 132 7.05 1.26 12.35
C PRO A 132 6.98 -0.24 12.68
N PRO A 133 6.75 -1.11 11.70
CA PRO A 133 6.78 -2.55 11.93
C PRO A 133 8.20 -2.96 12.33
N GLU A 134 8.32 -3.87 13.30
CA GLU A 134 9.62 -4.40 13.69
C GLU A 134 10.30 -5.06 12.48
N PRO A 135 11.64 -4.92 12.35
CA PRO A 135 12.38 -5.66 11.35
C PRO A 135 12.09 -7.15 11.55
N THR A 136 11.65 -7.83 10.49
CA THR A 136 11.50 -9.29 10.53
C THR A 136 12.86 -9.89 10.87
N ARG A 137 12.99 -10.42 12.09
CA ARG A 137 14.16 -11.20 12.48
C ARG A 137 14.18 -12.42 11.57
N SER A 138 15.22 -12.55 10.75
CA SER A 138 15.44 -13.80 10.03
C SER A 138 15.54 -14.91 11.08
N PRO A 139 14.93 -16.10 10.86
CA PRO A 139 15.21 -17.25 11.71
C PRO A 139 16.73 -17.40 11.81
N ARG A 140 17.25 -17.41 13.04
CA ARG A 140 18.67 -17.66 13.26
C ARG A 140 18.95 -19.02 12.61
N PRO A 141 19.92 -19.14 11.69
CA PRO A 141 20.37 -20.46 11.27
C PRO A 141 20.72 -21.26 12.54
N PRO A 142 20.38 -22.55 12.62
CA PRO A 142 20.73 -23.35 13.79
C PRO A 142 22.25 -23.20 14.06
N GLU A 143 22.60 -22.96 15.32
CA GLU A 143 24.00 -22.86 15.73
C GLU A 143 24.74 -24.13 15.27
N PRO A 144 25.92 -24.02 14.62
CA PRO A 144 26.74 -25.18 14.28
C PRO A 144 27.04 -25.97 15.56
N GLY A 145 26.41 -27.14 15.71
CA GLY A 145 26.49 -27.96 16.93
C GLY A 145 25.15 -28.29 17.59
N SER A 146 24.03 -27.72 17.12
CA SER A 146 22.68 -28.11 17.58
C SER A 146 22.15 -29.36 16.86
N LEU A 147 23.01 -30.35 16.61
CA LEU A 147 22.53 -31.67 16.21
C LEU A 147 21.81 -32.27 17.43
N PRO A 148 20.59 -32.79 17.29
CA PRO A 148 20.00 -33.58 18.36
C PRO A 148 20.98 -34.70 18.70
N GLY A 149 21.26 -34.86 20.00
CA GLY A 149 22.13 -35.93 20.48
C GLY A 149 21.65 -37.30 19.98
N PRO A 150 22.54 -38.30 19.90
CA PRO A 150 22.14 -39.64 19.50
C PRO A 150 20.96 -40.12 20.37
N PRO A 151 19.97 -40.81 19.79
CA PRO A 151 18.83 -41.30 20.56
C PRO A 151 19.33 -42.20 21.70
N GLU A 152 18.78 -41.98 22.90
CA GLU A 152 19.00 -42.83 24.07
C GLU A 152 18.76 -44.31 23.69
N PRO A 153 19.70 -45.23 24.00
CA PRO A 153 19.52 -46.65 23.73
C PRO A 153 18.34 -47.17 24.55
N GLY A 154 17.20 -47.39 23.88
CA GLY A 154 15.94 -47.84 24.51
C GLY A 154 14.67 -47.30 23.85
N SER A 155 14.78 -46.33 22.95
CA SER A 155 13.61 -45.67 22.32
C SER A 155 13.10 -46.37 21.05
N LEU A 156 13.24 -47.69 20.94
CA LEU A 156 12.62 -48.41 19.83
C LEU A 156 11.09 -48.38 20.00
N PRO A 157 10.33 -47.87 19.02
CA PRO A 157 8.88 -47.96 19.07
C PRO A 157 8.47 -49.44 19.12
N ARG A 158 7.55 -49.77 20.04
CA ARG A 158 6.96 -51.11 20.12
C ARG A 158 6.38 -51.47 18.75
N PRO A 159 6.57 -52.70 18.25
CA PRO A 159 6.01 -53.11 16.97
C PRO A 159 4.48 -52.94 16.98
N PRO A 160 3.87 -52.54 15.85
CA PRO A 160 2.43 -52.41 15.76
C PRO A 160 1.75 -53.78 15.98
N GLU A 161 0.73 -53.79 16.83
CA GLU A 161 -0.18 -54.92 17.01
C GLU A 161 -0.80 -55.31 15.65
N PRO A 162 -0.73 -56.59 15.22
CA PRO A 162 -1.37 -57.01 13.98
C PRO A 162 -2.89 -57.08 14.20
N GLY A 163 -3.65 -56.16 13.60
CA GLY A 163 -5.12 -56.33 13.53
C GLY A 163 -5.99 -55.10 13.30
N GLY A 164 -5.46 -53.88 13.32
CA GLY A 164 -6.27 -52.69 13.06
C GLY A 164 -6.45 -52.43 11.56
N SER A 165 -7.67 -52.61 11.02
CA SER A 165 -8.00 -52.15 9.67
C SER A 165 -7.74 -50.63 9.56
N PRO A 166 -7.12 -50.15 8.47
CA PRO A 166 -6.83 -48.73 8.30
C PRO A 166 -8.13 -47.91 8.26
N PRO A 167 -8.15 -46.69 8.83
CA PRO A 167 -9.33 -45.84 8.76
C PRO A 167 -9.61 -45.42 7.31
N PRO A 168 -10.89 -45.22 6.92
CA PRO A 168 -11.24 -44.83 5.57
C PRO A 168 -10.71 -43.42 5.23
N PRO A 169 -10.45 -43.14 3.94
CA PRO A 169 -9.94 -41.86 3.49
C PRO A 169 -10.92 -40.73 3.79
N ARG A 170 -10.38 -39.57 4.18
CA ARG A 170 -11.18 -38.36 4.42
C ARG A 170 -11.79 -37.84 3.11
N PRO A 171 -13.05 -37.36 3.12
CA PRO A 171 -13.66 -36.77 1.93
C PRO A 171 -13.00 -35.43 1.56
N PRO A 172 -13.02 -35.05 0.26
CA PRO A 172 -12.47 -33.79 -0.22
C PRO A 172 -13.24 -32.59 0.35
N ARG A 173 -12.53 -31.49 0.60
CA ARG A 173 -13.10 -30.23 1.09
C ARG A 173 -13.91 -29.57 -0.02
N SER A 174 -15.19 -29.30 0.22
CA SER A 174 -16.04 -28.52 -0.68
C SER A 174 -15.55 -27.06 -0.77
N SER A 175 -15.31 -26.57 -1.99
CA SER A 175 -15.04 -25.14 -2.25
C SER A 175 -16.33 -24.32 -2.09
N PRO A 176 -16.28 -23.08 -1.55
CA PRO A 176 -17.46 -22.23 -1.46
C PRO A 176 -17.83 -21.69 -2.85
N GLY A 177 -19.05 -21.99 -3.28
CA GLY A 177 -19.60 -21.61 -4.58
C GLY A 177 -19.76 -20.11 -4.77
N ALA A 178 -19.48 -19.66 -6.00
CA ALA A 178 -19.85 -18.35 -6.50
C ALA A 178 -21.38 -18.18 -6.46
N ARG A 179 -21.87 -17.17 -5.75
CA ARG A 179 -23.26 -16.71 -5.89
C ARG A 179 -23.29 -15.64 -6.98
N SER A 180 -23.93 -15.98 -8.08
CA SER A 180 -24.50 -15.02 -9.04
C SER A 180 -25.80 -14.49 -8.45
N GLY A 181 -25.95 -13.16 -8.46
CA GLY A 181 -27.14 -12.40 -8.12
C GLY A 181 -26.93 -10.98 -8.61
#